data_AF-A0A392UKX5-F1
#
_entry.id   AF-A0A392UKX5-F1
#
_cell.length_a   1.000
_cell.length_b   1.000
_cell.length_c   1.000
_cell.angle_alpha   90.00
_cell.angle_beta   90.00
_cell.angle_gamma   90.00
#
_symmetry.space_group_name_H-M   'P 1'
#
loop_
_entity.id
_entity.type
_entity.pdbx_description
1 polymer ?
#
loop_
_entity_poly.entity_id
_entity_poly.type
_entity_poly.pdbx_seq_one_letter_code
_entity_poly.pdbx_strand_id
1 'polypeptide(L)' 'MSAAEHEKLKEQLEELLKKKFIRPSVTPWGALVLLVKKKDGSVHLCIDYRQLNK' A
#
# COMPACT_ATOMS: atom_id res chain seq x y z
N MET A 1 11.12 -6.43 -1.99
CA MET A 1 10.01 -7.14 -1.32
C MET A 1 10.19 -8.62 -1.54
N SER A 2 10.03 -9.42 -0.49
CA SER A 2 9.97 -10.88 -0.59
C SER A 2 8.68 -11.33 -1.30
N ALA A 3 8.63 -12.60 -1.70
CA ALA A 3 7.43 -13.16 -2.33
C ALA A 3 6.19 -13.04 -1.43
N ALA A 4 6.35 -13.33 -0.12
CA ALA A 4 5.27 -13.23 0.87
C ALA A 4 4.77 -11.79 1.08
N GLU A 5 5.69 -10.82 1.09
CA GLU A 5 5.33 -9.40 1.16
C GLU A 5 4.55 -8.95 -0.08
N HIS A 6 4.94 -9.42 -1.26
CA HIS A 6 4.28 -9.06 -2.52
C HIS A 6 2.87 -9.66 -2.62
N GLU A 7 2.67 -10.89 -2.15
CA GLU A 7 1.36 -11.52 -2.05
C GLU A 7 0.46 -10.73 -1.09
N LYS A 8 0.97 -10.37 0.09
CA LYS A 8 0.18 -9.60 1.06
C LYS A 8 -0.20 -8.21 0.56
N LEU A 9 0.71 -7.56 -0.16
CA LEU A 9 0.45 -6.29 -0.83
C LEU A 9 -0.69 -6.41 -1.84
N LYS A 10 -0.68 -7.46 -2.67
CA LYS A 10 -1.75 -7.69 -3.65
C LYS A 10 -3.10 -7.91 -2.99
N GLU A 11 -3.18 -8.73 -1.95
CA GLU A 11 -4.43 -8.96 -1.20
C GLU A 11 -5.03 -7.65 -0.67
N GLN A 12 -4.21 -6.80 -0.05
CA GLN A 12 -4.69 -5.53 0.50
C GLN A 12 -5.11 -4.55 -0.60
N LEU A 13 -4.38 -4.49 -1.72
CA LEU A 13 -4.76 -3.65 -2.85
C LEU A 13 -6.10 -4.10 -3.45
N GLU A 14 -6.33 -5.40 -3.60
CA GLU A 14 -7.61 -5.93 -4.09
C GLU A 14 -8.77 -5.58 -3.15
N GLU A 15 -8.57 -5.67 -1.83
CA GLU A 15 -9.59 -5.28 -0.86
C GLU A 15 -9.93 -3.78 -0.96
N LEU A 16 -8.90 -2.92 -1.07
CA LEU A 16 -9.07 -1.49 -1.24
C LEU A 16 -9.77 -1.12 -2.55
N LEU A 17 -9.48 -1.86 -3.63
CA LEU A 17 -10.17 -1.73 -4.92
C LEU A 17 -11.65 -2.15 -4.81
N LYS A 18 -11.94 -3.30 -4.16
CA LYS A 18 -13.32 -3.78 -3.92
C LYS A 18 -14.13 -2.78 -3.09
N LYS A 19 -13.50 -2.19 -2.07
CA LYS A 19 -14.09 -1.11 -1.24
C LYS A 19 -14.21 0.23 -1.98
N LYS A 20 -13.67 0.35 -3.20
CA LYS A 20 -13.62 1.59 -4.00
C LYS A 20 -12.89 2.75 -3.31
N PHE A 21 -11.98 2.45 -2.39
CA PHE A 21 -11.15 3.46 -1.72
C PHE A 21 -10.01 3.94 -2.63
N ILE A 22 -9.55 3.10 -3.55
CA ILE A 22 -8.52 3.41 -4.55
C ILE A 22 -9.00 3.03 -5.96
N ARG A 23 -8.31 3.55 -6.97
CA ARG A 23 -8.50 3.19 -8.39
C ARG A 23 -7.16 3.16 -9.11
N PRO A 24 -7.04 2.41 -10.22
CA PRO A 24 -5.88 2.52 -11.11
C PRO A 24 -5.68 3.97 -11.57
N SER A 25 -4.42 4.39 -11.68
CA SER A 25 -4.07 5.74 -12.13
C SER A 25 -2.83 5.68 -13.03
N VAL A 26 -2.73 6.64 -13.94
CA VAL A 26 -1.62 6.78 -14.90
C VAL A 26 -0.86 8.09 -14.68
N THR A 27 -0.87 8.62 -13.46
CA THR A 27 -0.27 9.92 -13.18
C THR A 27 1.26 9.81 -13.21
N PRO A 28 1.98 10.87 -13.62
CA PRO A 28 3.44 10.88 -13.55
C PRO A 28 3.96 10.94 -12.10
N TRP A 29 3.07 11.17 -11.13
CA TRP A 29 3.39 11.23 -9.70
C TRP A 29 3.20 9.85 -9.05
N GLY A 30 4.18 9.48 -8.22
CA GLY A 30 4.14 8.25 -7.44
C GLY A 30 4.64 8.48 -6.02
N ALA A 31 4.16 7.67 -5.09
CA ALA A 31 4.66 7.63 -3.72
C ALA A 31 5.08 6.19 -3.38
N LEU A 32 6.02 6.06 -2.45
CA LEU A 32 6.49 4.76 -1.98
C LEU A 32 5.41 4.09 -1.11
N VAL A 33 5.27 2.78 -1.28
CA VAL A 33 4.41 1.94 -0.44
C VAL A 33 5.29 1.15 0.53
N LEU A 34 4.91 1.13 1.80
CA LEU A 34 5.58 0.45 2.89
C LEU A 34 4.65 -0.56 3.53
N LEU A 35 5.14 -1.77 3.80
CA LEU A 35 4.45 -2.76 4.63
C LEU A 35 4.97 -2.65 6.05
N VAL A 36 4.08 -2.39 7.00
CA VAL A 36 4.44 -2.19 8.41
C VAL A 36 3.79 -3.26 9.25
N LYS A 37 4.60 -4.00 10.00
CA LYS A 37 4.12 -4.93 11.02
C LYS A 37 3.75 -4.17 12.29
N LYS A 38 2.49 -4.29 12.71
CA LYS A 38 1.98 -3.70 13.95
C LYS A 38 2.27 -4.63 15.14
N LYS A 39 2.10 -4.09 16.35
CA LYS A 39 2.34 -4.81 17.62
C LYS A 39 1.46 -6.05 17.77
N ASP A 40 0.25 -6.02 17.23
CA ASP A 40 -0.70 -7.14 17.19
C ASP A 40 -0.34 -8.21 16.15
N GLY A 41 0.76 -8.04 15.42
CA GLY A 41 1.21 -8.96 14.38
C GLY A 41 0.57 -8.72 13.02
N SER A 42 -0.42 -7.82 12.91
CA SER A 42 -1.02 -7.45 11.63
C SER A 42 -0.02 -6.69 10.75
N VAL A 43 -0.15 -6.85 9.43
CA VAL A 43 0.64 -6.09 8.44
C VAL A 43 -0.28 -5.09 7.77
N HIS A 44 0.12 -3.82 7.76
CA HIS A 44 -0.64 -2.74 7.13
C HIS A 44 0.14 -2.07 6.02
N LEU A 45 -0.57 -1.72 4.96
CA LEU A 45 -0.11 -0.85 3.89
C LEU A 45 -0.01 0.60 4.40
N CYS A 46 1.13 1.24 4.21
CA CYS A 46 1.36 2.66 4.49
C CYS A 46 1.93 3.34 3.24
N ILE A 47 1.45 4.53 2.91
CA ILE A 47 1.96 5.32 1.78
C ILE A 47 2.84 6.43 2.34
N ASP A 48 4.08 6.51 1.83
CA ASP A 48 5.03 7.52 2.24
C ASP A 48 4.77 8.84 1.49
N TYR A 49 3.94 9.69 2.10
CA TYR A 49 3.60 11.01 1.58
C TYR A 49 4.62 12.10 1.93
N ARG A 50 5.78 11.80 2.53
CA ARG A 50 6.71 12.84 3.02
C ARG A 50 7.19 13.81 1.94
N GLN A 51 7.38 13.34 0.70
CA GLN A 51 7.76 14.22 -0.40
C GLN A 51 6.60 15.08 -0.92
N LEU A 52 5.37 14.59 -0.79
CA LEU A 52 4.15 15.26 -1.24
C LEU A 52 3.69 16.32 -0.22
N ASN A 53 3.83 16.05 1.08
CA ASN A 53 3.34 16.89 2.18
C ASN A 53 4.35 17.97 2.61
N LYS A 54 5.26 18.40 1.73
CA LYS A 54 6.08 19.57 1.97
C LYS A 54 5.23 20.83 1.93
#